data_AF-A0A8C4Q7X5-F1
#
_entry.id   AF-A0A8C4Q7X5-F1
#
_cell.length_a   1.000
_cell.length_b   1.000
_cell.length_c   1.000
_cell.angle_alpha   90.00
_cell.angle_beta   90.00
_cell.angle_gamma   90.00
#
_symmetry.space_group_name_H-M   'P 1'
#
loop_
_entity.id
_entity.type
_entity.pdbx_description
1 polymer ?
#
loop_
_entity_poly.entity_id
_entity_poly.type
_entity_poly.pdbx_seq_one_letter_code
_entity_poly.pdbx_strand_id
1 'polypeptide(L)'
;MLLELLVDRLVLLLQMCSLCMDTFVRWPSSPTHSPSLQISVGMASQQFWHILQKLWTHKMSVTQSQLVQTDIPHQEANGTTVDHGTPIGTDSPEHAAAVPPIRSGDENNSPRQVVMEVCEMCSMLQKNLQVFSDSLITTCKSCNLPSSKASLLMTAEQNETFMANVMGTTILPSLKDLSQLATAEVNDLYQIIQQAEQLQTQVAKARKQRKKEQCELDTTRQNVLRMKDQLAMDERRVQEVMENQKHLLENEKLKLEEKVVQMEAEKEELKKDFERLEEKTAKLQDKLKVQNVITKELEENNQHQIQQLQLASGVNAALETARDEASRLARGMGSLRAQYTNLEAESQNKIFVAEEEMKIKVSEVEKLKNQNEELSKQITLTEQQTVVLTVETERLQRDLTEVRQKAQDQETQHRQTQQEMLNLQEQLQVIFWQKIFQDSYSISGSVD
;
A
#
# COMPACT_ATOMS: atom_id res chain seq x y z
N MET A 1 41.48 35.17 -86.57
CA MET A 1 41.27 35.72 -87.92
C MET A 1 40.69 37.13 -87.96
N LEU A 2 39.41 37.41 -87.65
CA LEU A 2 38.86 38.78 -87.82
C LEU A 2 39.53 39.83 -86.91
N LEU A 3 39.88 39.44 -85.68
CA LEU A 3 40.62 40.30 -84.77
C LEU A 3 42.04 40.59 -85.27
N GLU A 4 42.71 39.63 -85.90
CA GLU A 4 44.04 39.83 -86.51
C GLU A 4 43.99 40.82 -87.67
N LEU A 5 43.00 40.71 -88.55
CA LEU A 5 42.86 41.62 -89.69
C LEU A 5 42.60 43.07 -89.24
N LEU A 6 41.82 43.22 -88.16
CA LEU A 6 41.54 44.54 -87.57
C LEU A 6 42.78 45.13 -86.91
N VAL A 7 43.57 44.29 -86.22
CA VAL A 7 44.84 44.66 -85.61
C VAL A 7 45.89 45.02 -86.66
N ASP A 8 46.04 44.24 -87.74
CA ASP A 8 46.99 44.51 -88.81
C ASP A 8 46.68 45.83 -89.54
N ARG A 9 45.40 46.12 -89.81
CA ARG A 9 45.00 47.39 -90.44
C ARG A 9 45.21 48.60 -89.52
N LEU A 10 45.00 48.45 -88.20
CA LEU A 10 45.31 49.48 -87.21
C LEU A 10 46.80 49.75 -87.10
N VAL A 11 47.64 48.70 -87.12
CA VAL A 11 49.10 48.83 -87.12
C VAL A 11 49.59 49.52 -88.39
N LEU A 12 49.04 49.18 -89.57
CA LEU A 12 49.37 49.85 -90.84
C LEU A 12 49.00 51.34 -90.84
N LEU A 13 47.84 51.70 -90.29
CA LEU A 13 47.42 53.10 -90.13
C LEU A 13 48.36 53.89 -89.20
N LEU A 14 48.78 53.28 -88.09
CA LEU A 14 49.73 53.91 -87.16
C LEU A 14 51.12 54.07 -87.77
N GLN A 15 51.59 53.09 -88.55
CA GLN A 15 52.85 53.18 -89.30
C GLN A 15 52.80 54.26 -90.38
N MET A 16 51.69 54.39 -91.12
CA MET A 16 51.51 55.46 -92.09
C MET A 16 51.49 56.84 -91.44
N CYS A 17 50.86 56.99 -90.29
CA CYS A 17 50.92 58.22 -89.51
C CYS A 17 52.36 58.54 -89.07
N SER A 18 53.14 57.54 -88.63
CA SER A 18 54.55 57.73 -88.25
C SER A 18 55.39 58.21 -89.44
N LEU A 19 55.24 57.59 -90.61
CA LEU A 19 55.92 57.99 -91.85
C LEU A 19 55.54 59.41 -92.31
N CYS A 20 54.27 59.77 -92.16
CA CYS A 20 53.77 61.11 -92.49
C CYS A 20 54.35 62.17 -91.53
N MET A 21 54.49 61.85 -90.24
CA MET A 21 55.12 62.71 -89.25
C MET A 21 56.64 62.85 -89.49
N ASP A 22 57.33 61.77 -89.82
CA ASP A 22 58.77 61.78 -90.11
C ASP A 22 59.12 62.57 -91.37
N THR A 23 58.26 62.52 -92.40
CA THR A 23 58.40 63.36 -93.60
C THR A 23 58.09 64.84 -93.32
N PHE A 24 57.15 65.13 -92.41
CA PHE A 24 56.88 66.50 -91.96
C PHE A 24 58.06 67.10 -91.16
N VAL A 25 58.73 66.29 -90.34
CA VAL A 25 59.91 66.71 -89.54
C VAL A 25 61.16 66.91 -90.41
N ARG A 26 61.27 66.21 -91.55
CA ARG A 26 62.40 66.33 -92.49
C ARG A 26 62.25 67.40 -93.57
N TRP A 27 61.19 68.22 -93.55
CA TRP A 27 61.04 69.27 -94.56
C TRP A 27 62.18 70.30 -94.45
N PRO A 28 63.04 70.48 -95.49
CA PRO A 28 64.17 71.39 -95.43
C PRO A 28 63.67 72.84 -95.37
N SER A 29 64.06 73.57 -94.32
CA SER A 29 63.82 75.00 -94.21
C SER A 29 64.81 75.74 -95.10
N SER A 30 64.40 76.15 -96.31
CA SER A 30 65.19 77.06 -97.15
C SER A 30 64.87 78.54 -96.82
N PRO A 31 65.85 79.45 -96.96
CA PRO A 31 65.65 80.91 -96.82
C PRO A 31 64.98 81.45 -98.11
N THR A 32 64.26 82.57 -98.20
CA THR A 32 64.25 83.81 -97.42
C THR A 32 63.00 84.63 -97.79
N HIS A 33 62.42 85.35 -96.82
CA HIS A 33 61.43 86.44 -96.95
C HIS A 33 59.98 86.12 -97.39
N SER A 34 59.16 85.66 -96.44
CA SER A 34 57.76 86.12 -96.25
C SER A 34 57.30 85.78 -94.82
N PRO A 35 56.33 86.51 -94.24
CA PRO A 35 56.11 86.53 -92.80
C PRO A 35 55.60 85.19 -92.28
N SER A 36 56.32 84.72 -91.28
CA SER A 36 56.17 83.45 -90.58
C SER A 36 54.79 83.27 -89.94
N LEU A 37 53.96 82.43 -90.55
CA LEU A 37 52.93 81.68 -89.82
C LEU A 37 53.57 80.35 -89.38
N GLN A 38 54.24 80.37 -88.22
CA GLN A 38 54.64 79.14 -87.54
C GLN A 38 53.39 78.49 -86.95
N ILE A 39 52.70 77.69 -87.77
CA ILE A 39 51.66 76.80 -87.27
C ILE A 39 52.40 75.70 -86.51
N SER A 40 52.28 75.71 -85.17
CA SER A 40 52.93 74.70 -84.33
C SER A 40 52.38 73.31 -84.66
N VAL A 41 53.19 72.27 -84.45
CA VAL A 41 52.76 70.85 -84.58
C VAL A 41 51.47 70.60 -83.78
N GLY A 42 51.28 71.32 -82.67
CA GLY A 42 50.05 71.33 -81.89
C GLY A 42 48.82 71.78 -82.69
N MET A 43 48.92 72.88 -83.45
CA MET A 43 47.82 73.38 -84.30
C MET A 43 47.51 72.48 -85.50
N ALA A 44 48.53 71.85 -86.10
CA ALA A 44 48.33 70.87 -87.17
C ALA A 44 47.66 69.58 -86.64
N SER A 45 48.09 69.11 -85.47
CA SER A 45 47.46 67.97 -84.79
C SER A 45 46.02 68.30 -84.35
N GLN A 46 45.77 69.53 -83.91
CA GLN A 46 44.44 70.00 -83.53
C GLN A 46 43.53 70.08 -84.76
N GLN A 47 43.99 70.60 -85.89
CA GLN A 47 43.21 70.58 -87.14
C GLN A 47 42.91 69.17 -87.61
N PHE A 48 43.88 68.25 -87.56
CA PHE A 48 43.68 66.85 -87.93
C PHE A 48 42.69 66.14 -86.99
N TRP A 49 42.80 66.38 -85.68
CA TRP A 49 41.85 65.86 -84.69
C TRP A 49 40.46 66.45 -84.89
N HIS A 50 40.36 67.73 -85.22
CA HIS A 50 39.07 68.39 -85.48
C HIS A 50 38.39 67.88 -86.76
N ILE A 51 39.17 67.47 -87.77
CA ILE A 51 38.68 66.81 -88.99
C ILE A 51 38.21 65.38 -88.68
N LEU A 52 38.98 64.61 -87.90
CA LEU A 52 38.59 63.27 -87.44
C LEU A 52 37.33 63.30 -86.58
N GLN A 53 37.21 64.29 -85.69
CA GLN A 53 36.05 64.46 -84.82
C GLN A 53 34.80 64.81 -85.66
N LYS A 54 34.94 65.68 -86.68
CA LYS A 54 33.84 65.97 -87.63
C LYS A 54 33.42 64.74 -88.44
N LEU A 55 34.37 63.95 -88.94
CA LEU A 55 34.11 62.69 -89.64
C LEU A 55 33.43 61.66 -88.74
N TRP A 56 33.83 61.58 -87.47
CA TRP A 56 33.23 60.67 -86.49
C TRP A 56 31.80 61.08 -86.10
N THR A 57 31.56 62.38 -85.85
CA THR A 57 30.21 62.89 -85.56
C THR A 57 29.27 62.71 -86.76
N HIS A 58 29.77 62.87 -87.99
CA HIS A 58 28.98 62.67 -89.21
C HIS A 58 28.64 61.20 -89.46
N LYS A 59 29.44 60.25 -88.93
CA LYS A 59 29.17 58.81 -89.03
C LYS A 59 28.23 58.35 -87.91
N MET A 60 28.35 58.90 -86.71
CA MET A 60 27.46 58.61 -85.58
C MET A 60 26.05 59.20 -85.77
N SER A 61 25.91 60.40 -86.35
CA SER A 61 24.59 60.96 -86.68
C SER A 61 23.82 60.10 -87.70
N VAL A 62 24.52 59.48 -88.66
CA VAL A 62 23.91 58.56 -89.65
C VAL A 62 23.49 57.22 -89.01
N THR A 63 24.17 56.79 -87.95
CA THR A 63 23.85 55.52 -87.27
C THR A 63 22.77 55.69 -86.19
N GLN A 64 22.65 56.88 -85.58
CA GLN A 64 21.67 57.17 -84.54
C GLN A 64 20.27 57.51 -85.12
N SER A 65 20.20 58.06 -86.34
CA SER A 65 18.91 58.28 -87.03
C SER A 65 18.21 57.00 -87.53
N GLN A 66 18.86 55.83 -87.48
CA GLN A 66 18.23 54.55 -87.84
C GLN A 66 17.67 53.75 -86.63
N LEU A 67 17.86 54.21 -85.39
CA LEU A 67 17.37 53.49 -84.19
C LEU A 67 16.19 54.16 -83.47
N VAL A 68 15.68 55.29 -83.99
CA VAL A 68 14.54 56.01 -83.41
C VAL A 68 13.45 56.17 -84.46
N GLN A 69 12.96 55.06 -85.00
CA GLN A 69 11.70 55.05 -85.74
C GLN A 69 11.10 53.63 -85.74
N THR A 70 10.44 53.26 -84.63
CA THR A 70 9.36 52.28 -84.67
C THR A 70 8.36 52.56 -83.55
N ASP A 71 7.13 52.80 -83.97
CA ASP A 71 5.94 53.26 -83.25
C ASP A 71 5.38 52.29 -82.16
N ILE A 72 4.91 52.84 -81.03
CA ILE A 72 3.51 52.96 -80.48
C ILE A 72 2.45 51.90 -80.97
N PRO A 73 1.32 51.47 -80.29
CA PRO A 73 0.60 51.89 -79.04
C PRO A 73 -0.04 50.77 -78.11
N HIS A 74 -0.77 51.23 -77.04
CA HIS A 74 -2.00 50.68 -76.40
C HIS A 74 -1.96 49.29 -75.70
N GLN A 75 -2.73 48.91 -74.66
CA GLN A 75 -4.10 49.23 -74.24
C GLN A 75 -4.39 48.71 -72.79
N GLU A 76 -5.35 49.35 -72.11
CA GLU A 76 -6.40 48.80 -71.20
C GLU A 76 -6.15 48.30 -69.76
N ALA A 77 -6.70 49.11 -68.82
CA ALA A 77 -7.79 48.83 -67.88
C ALA A 77 -7.96 47.45 -67.21
N ASN A 78 -7.99 47.45 -65.87
CA ASN A 78 -9.22 47.15 -65.10
C ASN A 78 -9.01 47.40 -63.60
N GLY A 79 -9.99 48.03 -62.96
CA GLY A 79 -10.02 48.29 -61.52
C GLY A 79 -10.57 47.11 -60.70
N THR A 80 -10.50 47.23 -59.37
CA THR A 80 -11.66 47.17 -58.44
C THR A 80 -11.18 47.58 -57.04
N THR A 81 -12.11 48.25 -56.36
CA THR A 81 -12.09 49.04 -55.13
C THR A 81 -12.21 48.25 -53.80
N VAL A 82 -12.07 49.00 -52.68
CA VAL A 82 -12.53 48.78 -51.27
C VAL A 82 -11.68 47.79 -50.43
N ASP A 83 -11.25 47.99 -49.17
CA ASP A 83 -11.48 49.03 -48.15
C ASP A 83 -10.41 49.01 -47.02
N HIS A 84 -10.43 50.10 -46.25
CA HIS A 84 -9.89 50.48 -44.93
C HIS A 84 -9.13 49.51 -43.99
N GLY A 85 -8.06 50.07 -43.39
CA GLY A 85 -7.47 49.62 -42.13
C GLY A 85 -6.17 50.36 -41.73
N THR A 86 -6.32 51.43 -40.96
CA THR A 86 -5.34 52.41 -40.44
C THR A 86 -4.10 51.85 -39.71
N PRO A 87 -2.92 52.52 -39.80
CA PRO A 87 -1.81 52.36 -38.86
C PRO A 87 -1.61 53.59 -37.96
N ILE A 88 -1.40 53.35 -36.66
CA ILE A 88 -0.83 54.26 -35.66
C ILE A 88 0.54 53.62 -35.33
N GLY A 89 1.73 54.22 -35.43
CA GLY A 89 2.15 55.59 -35.23
C GLY A 89 2.96 55.62 -33.93
N THR A 90 4.30 55.73 -34.00
CA THR A 90 5.18 56.59 -33.15
C THR A 90 6.69 56.32 -33.33
N ASP A 91 7.40 57.40 -33.66
CA ASP A 91 8.69 57.89 -33.13
C ASP A 91 10.08 57.36 -33.63
N SER A 92 10.64 58.06 -34.65
CA SER A 92 11.74 59.07 -34.62
C SER A 92 12.85 59.04 -33.53
N PRO A 93 14.00 59.76 -33.67
CA PRO A 93 14.98 59.91 -34.76
C PRO A 93 16.47 59.87 -34.29
N GLU A 94 17.44 59.97 -35.22
CA GLU A 94 18.61 60.90 -35.23
C GLU A 94 19.97 60.39 -35.77
N HIS A 95 20.61 61.33 -36.48
CA HIS A 95 22.02 61.51 -36.87
C HIS A 95 22.58 60.76 -38.09
N ALA A 96 23.45 61.34 -38.92
CA ALA A 96 23.76 62.70 -39.39
C ALA A 96 24.89 62.51 -40.43
N ALA A 97 24.99 63.45 -41.38
CA ALA A 97 25.82 63.40 -42.57
C ALA A 97 27.34 63.56 -42.32
N ALA A 98 28.15 63.10 -43.28
CA ALA A 98 29.53 63.57 -43.48
C ALA A 98 29.92 63.51 -44.97
N VAL A 99 30.12 64.69 -45.56
CA VAL A 99 30.78 64.98 -46.84
C VAL A 99 32.04 65.79 -46.51
N PRO A 100 33.17 65.63 -47.20
CA PRO A 100 34.26 66.62 -47.16
C PRO A 100 34.50 67.32 -48.52
N PRO A 101 35.20 68.48 -48.50
CA PRO A 101 34.87 69.62 -49.35
C PRO A 101 35.93 69.99 -50.40
N ILE A 102 35.47 70.79 -51.37
CA ILE A 102 36.22 71.50 -52.41
C ILE A 102 36.96 72.70 -51.79
N ARG A 103 38.23 72.89 -52.16
CA ARG A 103 39.03 74.12 -51.89
C ARG A 103 39.59 74.67 -53.19
N SER A 104 39.48 75.98 -53.34
CA SER A 104 39.95 76.80 -54.45
C SER A 104 40.77 77.98 -53.91
N GLY A 105 41.79 78.40 -54.67
CA GLY A 105 42.46 79.71 -54.59
C GLY A 105 43.89 79.69 -54.02
N ASP A 106 44.91 79.93 -54.85
CA ASP A 106 45.50 81.29 -54.99
C ASP A 106 46.61 81.35 -56.05
N GLU A 107 46.61 82.47 -56.77
CA GLU A 107 47.54 82.88 -57.82
C GLU A 107 48.85 83.47 -57.25
N ASN A 108 49.98 83.27 -57.93
CA ASN A 108 51.10 84.22 -57.87
C ASN A 108 51.97 84.17 -59.14
N ASN A 109 52.20 85.36 -59.69
CA ASN A 109 52.91 85.68 -60.94
C ASN A 109 54.45 85.69 -60.78
N SER A 110 55.18 85.02 -61.70
CA SER A 110 56.51 85.49 -62.16
C SER A 110 56.95 84.77 -63.46
N PRO A 111 57.77 85.39 -64.34
CA PRO A 111 57.92 84.99 -65.73
C PRO A 111 59.15 84.10 -66.01
N ARG A 112 59.09 83.40 -67.16
CA ARG A 112 60.17 82.74 -67.94
C ARG A 112 60.49 81.28 -67.62
N GLN A 113 59.95 80.39 -68.46
CA GLN A 113 60.68 79.64 -69.50
C GLN A 113 59.64 78.72 -70.15
N VAL A 114 59.36 78.89 -71.45
CA VAL A 114 58.49 77.96 -72.19
C VAL A 114 59.33 76.71 -72.49
N VAL A 115 59.45 75.83 -71.49
CA VAL A 115 59.67 74.41 -71.75
C VAL A 115 58.32 73.90 -72.20
N MET A 116 58.24 73.38 -73.43
CA MET A 116 57.04 72.65 -73.87
C MET A 116 56.95 71.37 -73.04
N GLU A 117 56.36 71.47 -71.86
CA GLU A 117 55.88 70.30 -71.15
C GLU A 117 54.79 69.67 -72.01
N VAL A 118 55.04 68.43 -72.43
CA VAL A 118 54.07 67.61 -73.13
C VAL A 118 52.85 67.52 -72.20
N CYS A 119 51.72 68.08 -72.65
CA CYS A 119 50.45 68.07 -71.94
C CYS A 119 50.25 66.73 -71.21
N GLU A 120 49.90 66.74 -69.92
CA GLU A 120 49.70 65.52 -69.13
C GLU A 120 48.75 64.53 -69.82
N MET A 121 47.80 65.05 -70.61
CA MET A 121 46.88 64.24 -71.40
C MET A 121 47.59 63.54 -72.57
N CYS A 122 48.59 64.16 -73.20
CA CYS A 122 49.46 63.53 -74.20
C CYS A 122 50.41 62.50 -73.57
N SER A 123 50.95 62.78 -72.38
CA SER A 123 51.76 61.82 -71.62
C SER A 123 50.94 60.60 -71.19
N MET A 124 49.72 60.82 -70.71
CA MET A 124 48.77 59.76 -70.36
C MET A 124 48.34 58.95 -71.59
N LEU A 125 48.06 59.61 -72.73
CA LEU A 125 47.70 58.94 -73.97
C LEU A 125 48.86 58.10 -74.50
N GLN A 126 50.09 58.62 -74.48
CA GLN A 126 51.29 57.88 -74.87
C GLN A 126 51.52 56.67 -73.96
N LYS A 127 51.33 56.82 -72.64
CA LYS A 127 51.46 55.72 -71.68
C LYS A 127 50.38 54.65 -71.88
N ASN A 128 49.14 55.04 -72.16
CA ASN A 128 48.04 54.12 -72.46
C ASN A 128 48.24 53.40 -73.80
N LEU A 129 48.72 54.11 -74.83
CA LEU A 129 49.12 53.51 -76.11
C LEU A 129 50.26 52.51 -75.94
N GLN A 130 51.21 52.80 -75.05
CA GLN A 130 52.32 51.90 -74.75
C GLN A 130 51.83 50.63 -74.03
N VAL A 131 50.99 50.77 -73.00
CA VAL A 131 50.39 49.61 -72.30
C VAL A 131 49.50 48.77 -73.23
N PHE A 132 48.73 49.43 -74.09
CA PHE A 132 47.90 48.74 -75.08
C PHE A 132 48.77 48.02 -76.11
N SER A 133 49.82 48.66 -76.64
CA SER A 133 50.82 48.07 -77.52
C SER A 133 51.48 46.84 -76.88
N ASP A 134 51.91 46.95 -75.62
CA ASP A 134 52.59 45.86 -74.91
C ASP A 134 51.65 44.69 -74.63
N SER A 135 50.39 44.95 -74.26
CA SER A 135 49.37 43.90 -74.13
C SER A 135 49.07 43.22 -75.46
N LEU A 136 49.00 43.99 -76.53
CA LEU A 136 48.76 43.47 -77.87
C LEU A 136 49.93 42.61 -78.35
N ILE A 137 51.18 43.06 -78.14
CA ILE A 137 52.40 42.29 -78.42
C ILE A 137 52.43 41.00 -77.60
N THR A 138 52.08 41.07 -76.31
CA THR A 138 52.06 39.90 -75.43
C THR A 138 51.00 38.90 -75.85
N THR A 139 49.81 39.38 -76.24
CA THR A 139 48.71 38.55 -76.73
C THR A 139 49.05 37.90 -78.08
N CYS A 140 49.66 38.65 -79.00
CA CYS A 140 50.14 38.10 -80.27
C CYS A 140 51.23 37.03 -80.06
N LYS A 141 52.16 37.26 -79.11
CA LYS A 141 53.17 36.26 -78.73
C LYS A 141 52.55 35.01 -78.10
N SER A 142 51.60 35.17 -77.17
CA SER A 142 50.95 34.02 -76.50
C SER A 142 50.10 33.18 -77.45
N CYS A 143 49.56 33.81 -78.49
CA CYS A 143 48.74 33.13 -79.50
C CYS A 143 49.56 32.60 -80.68
N ASN A 144 50.91 32.65 -80.65
CA ASN A 144 51.81 32.27 -81.75
C ASN A 144 51.41 32.92 -83.10
N LEU A 145 50.86 34.14 -83.05
CA LEU A 145 50.47 34.85 -84.25
C LEU A 145 51.72 35.48 -84.86
N PRO A 146 52.08 35.17 -86.12
CA PRO A 146 53.25 35.74 -86.76
C PRO A 146 53.09 37.25 -86.81
N SER A 147 53.91 37.96 -86.04
CA SER A 147 53.88 39.42 -86.01
C SER A 147 54.17 39.95 -87.43
N SER A 148 53.24 40.72 -87.99
CA SER A 148 53.43 41.43 -89.25
C SER A 148 54.65 42.36 -89.21
N LYS A 149 55.16 42.74 -88.02
CA LYS A 149 56.46 43.43 -87.83
C LYS A 149 57.67 42.54 -88.14
N ALA A 150 57.60 41.23 -87.87
CA ALA A 150 58.66 40.28 -88.24
C ALA A 150 58.66 40.02 -89.75
N SER A 151 57.49 39.92 -90.38
CA SER A 151 57.39 39.85 -91.85
C SER A 151 57.82 41.16 -92.53
N LEU A 152 57.53 42.33 -91.94
CA LEU A 152 57.97 43.65 -92.44
C LEU A 152 59.46 43.90 -92.22
N LEU A 153 60.05 43.46 -91.11
CA LEU A 153 61.51 43.54 -90.91
C LEU A 153 62.25 42.57 -91.83
N MET A 154 61.73 41.35 -92.03
CA MET A 154 62.30 40.40 -93.00
C MET A 154 62.16 40.89 -94.46
N THR A 155 61.09 41.62 -94.81
CA THR A 155 60.96 42.23 -96.15
C THR A 155 61.70 43.58 -96.27
N ALA A 156 61.93 44.32 -95.19
CA ALA A 156 62.76 45.54 -95.21
C ALA A 156 64.26 45.22 -95.28
N GLU A 157 64.72 44.16 -94.61
CA GLU A 157 66.11 43.69 -94.69
C GLU A 157 66.40 42.94 -96.01
N GLN A 158 65.39 42.44 -96.73
CA GLN A 158 65.55 41.83 -98.05
C GLN A 158 65.30 42.79 -99.24
N ASN A 159 64.80 44.02 -99.01
CA ASN A 159 64.43 44.97 -100.09
C ASN A 159 65.27 46.25 -100.19
N GLU A 160 66.43 46.36 -99.55
CA GLU A 160 67.42 47.41 -99.93
C GLU A 160 67.89 47.25 -101.39
N THR A 161 67.74 46.06 -101.98
CA THR A 161 68.01 45.79 -103.40
C THR A 161 66.81 46.01 -104.34
N PHE A 162 65.60 46.25 -103.81
CA PHE A 162 64.38 46.38 -104.63
C PHE A 162 64.00 47.84 -104.91
N MET A 163 64.33 48.77 -104.00
CA MET A 163 64.11 50.21 -104.21
C MET A 163 65.05 50.85 -105.24
N ALA A 164 66.16 50.17 -105.62
CA ALA A 164 67.06 50.63 -106.68
C ALA A 164 66.59 50.23 -108.10
N ASN A 165 65.75 49.21 -108.25
CA ASN A 165 65.28 48.71 -109.56
C ASN A 165 63.85 49.14 -109.94
N VAL A 166 63.11 49.80 -109.04
CA VAL A 166 61.71 50.22 -109.29
C VAL A 166 61.58 51.71 -109.68
N MET A 167 62.68 52.48 -109.68
CA MET A 167 62.71 53.81 -110.32
C MET A 167 62.88 53.76 -111.85
N GLY A 168 62.95 52.57 -112.46
CA GLY A 168 63.26 52.41 -113.90
C GLY A 168 62.08 52.16 -114.84
N THR A 169 60.94 51.64 -114.38
CA THR A 169 59.83 51.30 -115.29
C THR A 169 58.48 51.44 -114.62
N THR A 170 57.84 52.57 -114.89
CA THR A 170 56.40 52.79 -114.84
C THR A 170 55.69 51.77 -115.73
N ILE A 171 55.38 50.60 -115.20
CA ILE A 171 54.33 49.75 -115.75
C ILE A 171 53.12 49.99 -114.85
N LEU A 172 52.32 50.98 -115.22
CA LEU A 172 50.96 51.09 -114.71
C LEU A 172 50.29 49.73 -114.91
N PRO A 173 49.73 49.09 -113.85
CA PRO A 173 48.89 47.92 -114.05
C PRO A 173 47.76 48.30 -115.01
N SER A 174 47.57 47.47 -116.02
CA SER A 174 46.55 47.67 -117.04
C SER A 174 45.19 47.80 -116.36
N LEU A 175 44.30 48.64 -116.90
CA LEU A 175 42.94 48.86 -116.37
C LEU A 175 42.17 47.55 -116.12
N LYS A 176 42.54 46.45 -116.80
CA LYS A 176 42.00 45.10 -116.58
C LYS A 176 42.44 44.45 -115.26
N ASP A 177 43.69 44.65 -114.84
CA ASP A 177 44.23 44.02 -113.63
C ASP A 177 43.67 44.69 -112.36
N LEU A 178 43.45 46.01 -112.43
CA LEU A 178 42.71 46.76 -111.40
C LEU A 178 41.25 46.32 -111.30
N SER A 179 40.61 45.96 -112.42
CA SER A 179 39.22 45.45 -112.42
C SER A 179 39.11 44.04 -111.84
N GLN A 180 40.12 43.20 -112.03
CA GLN A 180 40.18 41.84 -111.47
C GLN A 180 40.46 41.88 -109.96
N LEU A 181 41.33 42.79 -109.51
CA LEU A 181 41.57 43.01 -108.09
C LEU A 181 40.32 43.58 -107.40
N ALA A 182 39.66 44.56 -108.02
CA ALA A 182 38.40 45.12 -107.50
C ALA A 182 37.27 44.08 -107.43
N THR A 183 37.20 43.14 -108.37
CA THR A 183 36.20 42.05 -108.33
C THR A 183 36.55 40.97 -107.31
N ALA A 184 37.83 40.66 -107.10
CA ALA A 184 38.27 39.80 -106.01
C ALA A 184 37.97 40.42 -104.64
N GLU A 185 38.25 41.71 -104.46
CA GLU A 185 37.93 42.43 -103.22
C GLU A 185 36.42 42.53 -102.96
N VAL A 186 35.60 42.72 -104.00
CA VAL A 186 34.14 42.72 -103.86
C VAL A 186 33.61 41.32 -103.49
N ASN A 187 34.19 40.24 -104.04
CA ASN A 187 33.82 38.88 -103.68
C ASN A 187 34.23 38.52 -102.25
N ASP A 188 35.41 38.93 -101.81
CA ASP A 188 35.86 38.75 -100.42
C ASP A 188 34.99 39.54 -99.45
N LEU A 189 34.63 40.78 -99.78
CA LEU A 189 33.67 41.58 -99.00
C LEU A 189 32.31 40.91 -98.93
N TYR A 190 31.81 40.35 -100.04
CA TYR A 190 30.55 39.60 -100.06
C TYR A 190 30.61 38.35 -99.17
N GLN A 191 31.71 37.59 -99.22
CA GLN A 191 31.91 36.41 -98.38
C GLN A 191 32.02 36.79 -96.89
N ILE A 192 32.67 37.90 -96.56
CA ILE A 192 32.73 38.46 -95.20
C ILE A 192 31.34 38.88 -94.73
N ILE A 193 30.54 39.53 -95.58
CA ILE A 193 29.15 39.91 -95.26
C ILE A 193 28.32 38.65 -94.99
N GLN A 194 28.41 37.63 -95.84
CA GLN A 194 27.69 36.37 -95.66
C GLN A 194 28.10 35.65 -94.36
N GLN A 195 29.40 35.63 -94.03
CA GLN A 195 29.89 35.08 -92.76
C GLN A 195 29.44 35.92 -91.56
N ALA A 196 29.40 37.25 -91.68
CA ALA A 196 28.92 38.15 -90.65
C ALA A 196 27.42 37.93 -90.37
N GLU A 197 26.60 37.74 -91.41
CA GLU A 197 25.18 37.40 -91.29
C GLU A 197 24.98 36.03 -90.63
N GLN A 198 25.79 35.04 -91.00
CA GLN A 198 25.76 33.71 -90.37
C GLN A 198 26.13 33.78 -88.88
N LEU A 199 27.17 34.54 -88.53
CA LEU A 199 27.57 34.78 -87.14
C LEU A 199 26.49 35.56 -86.37
N GLN A 200 25.88 36.58 -86.98
CA GLN A 200 24.79 37.33 -86.37
C GLN A 200 23.61 36.43 -86.05
N THR A 201 23.27 35.50 -86.96
CA THR A 201 22.23 34.49 -86.75
C THR A 201 22.58 33.52 -85.63
N GLN A 202 23.83 33.04 -85.57
CA GLN A 202 24.30 32.17 -84.48
C GLN A 202 24.28 32.89 -83.12
N VAL A 203 24.73 34.15 -83.07
CA VAL A 203 24.68 34.98 -81.87
C VAL A 203 23.24 35.22 -81.43
N ALA A 204 22.31 35.44 -82.36
CA ALA A 204 20.89 35.58 -82.05
C ALA A 204 20.31 34.29 -81.45
N LYS A 205 20.63 33.12 -82.03
CA LYS A 205 20.24 31.81 -81.47
C LYS A 205 20.84 31.56 -80.08
N ALA A 206 22.13 31.82 -79.90
CA ALA A 206 22.81 31.68 -78.61
C ALA A 206 22.24 32.63 -77.54
N ARG A 207 21.90 33.88 -77.90
CA ARG A 207 21.22 34.83 -77.01
C ARG A 207 19.84 34.33 -76.61
N LYS A 208 19.06 33.77 -77.56
CA LYS A 208 17.74 33.19 -77.27
C LYS A 208 17.86 31.98 -76.33
N GLN A 209 18.83 31.11 -76.57
CA GLN A 209 19.10 29.95 -75.72
C GLN A 209 19.54 30.35 -74.32
N ARG A 210 20.50 31.29 -74.20
CA ARG A 210 20.95 31.82 -72.91
C ARG A 210 19.81 32.46 -72.11
N LYS A 211 18.89 33.19 -72.76
CA LYS A 211 17.69 33.74 -72.11
C LYS A 211 16.76 32.63 -71.60
N LYS A 212 16.60 31.54 -72.36
CA LYS A 212 15.79 30.39 -71.95
C LYS A 212 16.41 29.69 -70.73
N GLU A 213 17.71 29.38 -70.78
CA GLU A 213 18.45 28.78 -69.67
C GLU A 213 18.46 29.68 -68.42
N GLN A 214 18.58 31.00 -68.61
CA GLN A 214 18.48 31.95 -67.49
C GLN A 214 17.10 31.89 -66.82
N CYS A 215 16.02 31.84 -67.61
CA CYS A 215 14.66 31.70 -67.09
C CYS A 215 14.46 30.36 -66.35
N GLU A 216 15.01 29.27 -66.89
CA GLU A 216 14.99 27.94 -66.26
C GLU A 216 15.80 27.92 -64.95
N LEU A 217 16.96 28.59 -64.91
CA LEU A 217 17.78 28.77 -63.72
C LEU A 217 17.03 29.56 -62.64
N ASP A 218 16.42 30.68 -63.00
CA ASP A 218 15.68 31.53 -62.06
C ASP A 218 14.44 30.79 -61.50
N THR A 219 13.75 30.02 -62.35
CA THR A 219 12.65 29.14 -61.93
C THR A 219 13.13 28.07 -60.95
N THR A 220 14.27 27.41 -61.25
CA THR A 220 14.86 26.39 -60.38
C THR A 220 15.30 26.99 -59.04
N ARG A 221 15.92 28.17 -59.07
CA ARG A 221 16.32 28.90 -57.86
C ARG A 221 15.12 29.23 -56.98
N GLN A 222 14.01 29.69 -57.58
CA GLN A 222 12.79 29.97 -56.84
C GLN A 222 12.17 28.69 -56.25
N ASN A 223 12.24 27.56 -56.97
CA ASN A 223 11.79 26.26 -56.45
C ASN A 223 12.64 25.81 -55.24
N VAL A 224 13.96 25.94 -55.31
CA VAL A 224 14.87 25.60 -54.20
C VAL A 224 14.57 26.46 -52.97
N LEU A 225 14.33 27.76 -53.15
CA LEU A 225 13.94 28.65 -52.04
C LEU A 225 12.62 28.20 -51.41
N ARG A 226 11.59 27.91 -52.22
CA ARG A 226 10.32 27.38 -51.70
C ARG A 226 10.48 26.07 -50.94
N MET A 227 11.30 25.15 -51.45
CA MET A 227 11.59 23.89 -50.75
C MET A 227 12.36 24.10 -49.45
N LYS A 228 13.29 25.06 -49.41
CA LYS A 228 14.03 25.41 -48.20
C LYS A 228 13.10 25.99 -47.12
N ASP A 229 12.20 26.89 -47.51
CA ASP A 229 11.21 27.46 -46.59
C ASP A 229 10.24 26.38 -46.09
N GLN A 230 9.83 25.45 -46.95
CA GLN A 230 9.01 24.31 -46.56
C GLN A 230 9.72 23.39 -45.57
N LEU A 231 10.98 23.04 -45.83
CA LEU A 231 11.79 22.21 -44.92
C LEU A 231 11.94 22.89 -43.55
N ALA A 232 12.20 24.20 -43.51
CA ALA A 232 12.31 24.95 -42.26
C ALA A 232 10.97 25.07 -41.51
N MET A 233 9.82 25.00 -42.20
CA MET A 233 8.52 24.89 -41.57
C MET A 233 8.28 23.48 -41.01
N ASP A 234 8.62 22.44 -41.77
CA ASP A 234 8.45 21.06 -41.36
C ASP A 234 9.37 20.70 -40.17
N GLU A 235 10.61 21.18 -40.15
CA GLU A 235 11.53 21.05 -39.00
C GLU A 235 10.94 21.69 -37.74
N ARG A 236 10.37 22.90 -37.85
CA ARG A 236 9.68 23.55 -36.72
C ARG A 236 8.47 22.75 -36.24
N ARG A 237 7.65 22.22 -37.15
CA ARG A 237 6.50 21.37 -36.79
C ARG A 237 6.93 20.09 -36.09
N VAL A 238 7.97 19.43 -36.58
CA VAL A 238 8.52 18.23 -35.93
C VAL A 238 9.03 18.56 -34.54
N GLN A 239 9.75 19.69 -34.39
CA GLN A 239 10.26 20.11 -33.09
C GLN A 239 9.14 20.45 -32.10
N GLU A 240 8.11 21.17 -32.53
CA GLU A 240 6.92 21.46 -31.71
C GLU A 240 6.19 20.17 -31.29
N VAL A 241 6.03 19.21 -32.21
CA VAL A 241 5.44 17.90 -31.89
C VAL A 241 6.28 17.14 -30.87
N MET A 242 7.62 17.14 -31.01
CA MET A 242 8.50 16.49 -30.04
C MET A 242 8.45 17.15 -28.66
N GLU A 243 8.43 18.48 -28.59
CA GLU A 243 8.31 19.22 -27.32
C GLU A 243 6.96 18.96 -26.64
N ASN A 244 5.87 19.00 -27.41
CA ASN A 244 4.53 18.65 -26.92
C ASN A 244 4.45 17.21 -26.42
N GLN A 245 5.05 16.26 -27.15
CA GLN A 245 5.11 14.85 -26.74
C GLN A 245 5.96 14.65 -25.48
N LYS A 246 7.09 15.36 -25.36
CA LYS A 246 7.92 15.35 -24.16
C LYS A 246 7.14 15.88 -22.95
N HIS A 247 6.45 17.00 -23.09
CA HIS A 247 5.60 17.54 -22.03
C HIS A 247 4.45 16.60 -21.65
N LEU A 248 3.84 15.92 -22.63
CA LEU A 248 2.80 14.93 -22.37
C LEU A 248 3.34 13.77 -21.53
N LEU A 249 4.49 13.21 -21.92
CA LEU A 249 5.15 12.12 -21.18
C LEU A 249 5.57 12.56 -19.78
N GLU A 250 6.05 13.78 -19.61
CA GLU A 250 6.42 14.33 -18.29
C GLU A 250 5.19 14.51 -17.40
N ASN A 251 4.08 15.00 -17.94
CA ASN A 251 2.80 15.09 -17.22
C ASN A 251 2.24 13.72 -16.83
N GLU A 252 2.32 12.72 -17.73
CA GLU A 252 1.92 11.35 -17.42
C GLU A 252 2.81 10.73 -16.35
N LYS A 253 4.13 10.98 -16.41
CA LYS A 253 5.09 10.56 -15.38
C LYS A 253 4.73 11.14 -14.01
N LEU A 254 4.46 12.44 -13.93
CA LEU A 254 4.06 13.08 -12.67
C LEU A 254 2.76 12.50 -12.11
N LYS A 255 1.75 12.23 -12.97
CA LYS A 255 0.49 11.57 -12.55
C LYS A 255 0.73 10.15 -12.04
N LEU A 256 1.65 9.41 -12.65
CA LEU A 256 2.01 8.07 -12.17
C LEU A 256 2.77 8.13 -10.85
N GLU A 257 3.70 9.07 -10.69
CA GLU A 257 4.41 9.32 -9.43
C GLU A 257 3.43 9.67 -8.30
N GLU A 258 2.46 10.56 -8.53
CA GLU A 258 1.41 10.90 -7.57
C GLU A 258 0.58 9.68 -7.16
N LYS A 259 0.16 8.85 -8.13
CA LYS A 259 -0.56 7.60 -7.84
C LYS A 259 0.27 6.61 -7.03
N VAL A 260 1.57 6.52 -7.29
CA VAL A 260 2.47 5.65 -6.50
C VAL A 260 2.53 6.15 -5.06
N VAL A 261 2.72 7.45 -4.83
CA VAL A 261 2.72 8.03 -3.48
C VAL A 261 1.38 7.78 -2.78
N GLN A 262 0.25 7.92 -3.48
CA GLN A 262 -1.07 7.60 -2.91
C GLN A 262 -1.19 6.12 -2.52
N MET A 263 -0.81 5.20 -3.41
CA MET A 263 -0.85 3.76 -3.12
C MET A 263 0.08 3.36 -1.96
N GLU A 264 1.24 4.00 -1.83
CA GLU A 264 2.15 3.78 -0.70
C GLU A 264 1.53 4.25 0.62
N ALA A 265 0.84 5.40 0.62
CA ALA A 265 0.11 5.89 1.78
C ALA A 265 -1.03 4.93 2.20
N GLU A 266 -1.84 4.49 1.23
CA GLU A 266 -2.92 3.51 1.46
C GLU A 266 -2.39 2.17 1.97
N LYS A 267 -1.24 1.71 1.45
CA LYS A 267 -0.56 0.50 1.92
C LYS A 267 -0.13 0.63 3.39
N GLU A 268 0.46 1.75 3.79
CA GLU A 268 0.87 1.96 5.18
C GLU A 268 -0.33 2.13 6.12
N GLU A 269 -1.44 2.72 5.66
CA GLU A 269 -2.69 2.76 6.41
C GLU A 269 -3.27 1.35 6.61
N LEU A 270 -3.37 0.55 5.55
CA LEU A 270 -3.81 -0.85 5.63
C LEU A 270 -2.93 -1.69 6.57
N LYS A 271 -1.62 -1.44 6.58
CA LYS A 271 -0.70 -2.10 7.51
C LYS A 271 -0.99 -1.75 8.97
N LYS A 272 -1.22 -0.48 9.29
CA LYS A 272 -1.63 -0.05 10.63
C LYS A 272 -2.97 -0.66 11.04
N ASP A 273 -3.91 -0.77 10.10
CA ASP A 273 -5.21 -1.38 10.34
C ASP A 273 -5.10 -2.87 10.62
N PHE A 274 -4.24 -3.55 9.88
CA PHE A 274 -3.91 -4.95 10.09
C PHE A 274 -3.31 -5.18 11.48
N GLU A 275 -2.30 -4.39 11.89
CA GLU A 275 -1.69 -4.47 13.23
C GLU A 275 -2.74 -4.24 14.35
N ARG A 276 -3.66 -3.28 14.16
CA ARG A 276 -4.78 -3.04 15.12
C ARG A 276 -5.74 -4.23 15.20
N LEU A 277 -6.02 -4.91 14.09
CA LEU A 277 -6.88 -6.09 14.06
C LEU A 277 -6.19 -7.31 14.68
N GLU A 278 -4.89 -7.50 14.46
CA GLU A 278 -4.09 -8.52 15.14
C GLU A 278 -4.09 -8.32 16.65
N GLU A 279 -3.89 -7.08 17.13
CA GLU A 279 -3.95 -6.76 18.57
C GLU A 279 -5.34 -7.08 19.17
N LYS A 280 -6.42 -6.70 18.47
CA LYS A 280 -7.79 -7.03 18.90
C LYS A 280 -8.02 -8.54 18.95
N THR A 281 -7.49 -9.27 17.97
CA THR A 281 -7.61 -10.73 17.90
C THR A 281 -6.87 -11.39 19.05
N ALA A 282 -5.64 -10.94 19.36
CA ALA A 282 -4.88 -11.40 20.52
C ALA A 282 -5.64 -11.16 21.84
N LYS A 283 -6.18 -9.94 22.04
CA LYS A 283 -6.99 -9.60 23.22
C LYS A 283 -8.24 -10.48 23.36
N LEU A 284 -8.93 -10.77 22.25
CA LEU A 284 -10.10 -11.65 22.27
C LEU A 284 -9.72 -13.10 22.57
N GLN A 285 -8.59 -13.58 22.02
CA GLN A 285 -8.08 -14.91 22.29
C GLN A 285 -7.70 -15.09 23.77
N ASP A 286 -7.09 -14.08 24.39
CA ASP A 286 -6.77 -14.12 25.82
C ASP A 286 -8.01 -14.05 26.70
N LYS A 287 -9.01 -13.22 26.36
CA LYS A 287 -10.32 -13.22 27.03
C LYS A 287 -11.00 -14.59 26.93
N LEU A 288 -10.92 -15.24 25.77
CA LEU A 288 -11.48 -16.58 25.57
C LEU A 288 -10.77 -17.62 26.45
N LYS A 289 -9.43 -17.57 26.55
CA LYS A 289 -8.68 -18.46 27.46
C LYS A 289 -9.11 -18.25 28.92
N VAL A 290 -9.25 -17.01 29.37
CA VAL A 290 -9.70 -16.70 30.74
C VAL A 290 -11.12 -17.22 30.97
N GLN A 291 -12.05 -17.00 30.03
CA GLN A 291 -13.41 -17.54 30.13
C GLN A 291 -13.42 -19.07 30.17
N ASN A 292 -12.58 -19.75 29.38
CA ASN A 292 -12.49 -21.21 29.42
C ASN A 292 -11.98 -21.73 30.76
N VAL A 293 -11.03 -21.04 31.40
CA VAL A 293 -10.57 -21.39 32.76
C VAL A 293 -11.70 -21.22 33.77
N ILE A 294 -12.41 -20.09 33.75
CA ILE A 294 -13.54 -19.83 34.66
C ILE A 294 -14.66 -20.87 34.46
N THR A 295 -15.01 -21.19 33.21
CA THR A 295 -16.03 -22.21 32.91
C THR A 295 -15.60 -23.58 33.45
N LYS A 296 -14.33 -23.95 33.27
CA LYS A 296 -13.80 -25.22 33.80
C LYS A 296 -13.84 -25.27 35.33
N GLU A 297 -13.44 -24.20 36.02
CA GLU A 297 -13.54 -24.10 37.48
C GLU A 297 -15.00 -24.20 37.97
N LEU A 298 -15.94 -23.57 37.26
CA LEU A 298 -17.37 -23.68 37.56
C LEU A 298 -17.90 -25.10 37.33
N GLU A 299 -17.48 -25.78 36.27
CA GLU A 299 -17.82 -27.18 36.01
C GLU A 299 -17.29 -28.11 37.11
N GLU A 300 -16.04 -27.93 37.52
CA GLU A 300 -15.43 -28.69 38.63
C GLU A 300 -16.17 -28.42 39.96
N ASN A 301 -16.51 -27.16 40.26
CA ASN A 301 -17.28 -26.82 41.45
C ASN A 301 -18.71 -27.41 41.42
N ASN A 302 -19.38 -27.37 40.26
CA ASN A 302 -20.70 -27.98 40.09
C ASN A 302 -20.64 -29.51 40.28
N GLN A 303 -19.63 -30.19 39.74
CA GLN A 303 -19.42 -31.62 39.97
C GLN A 303 -19.21 -31.93 41.46
N HIS A 304 -18.40 -31.13 42.14
CA HIS A 304 -18.19 -31.26 43.58
C HIS A 304 -19.49 -31.04 44.39
N GLN A 305 -20.30 -30.03 44.04
CA GLN A 305 -21.61 -29.82 44.66
C GLN A 305 -22.56 -31.01 44.44
N ILE A 306 -22.59 -31.58 43.24
CA ILE A 306 -23.39 -32.78 42.94
C ILE A 306 -22.94 -33.95 43.83
N GLN A 307 -21.64 -34.18 43.97
CA GLN A 307 -21.11 -35.23 44.87
C GLN A 307 -21.49 -34.99 46.32
N GLN A 308 -21.43 -33.75 46.81
CA GLN A 308 -21.88 -33.41 48.16
C GLN A 308 -23.37 -33.67 48.37
N LEU A 309 -24.22 -33.32 47.40
CA LEU A 309 -25.65 -33.59 47.46
C LEU A 309 -25.94 -35.10 47.45
N GLN A 310 -25.19 -35.89 46.68
CA GLN A 310 -25.31 -37.35 46.70
C GLN A 310 -24.93 -37.92 48.07
N LEU A 311 -23.83 -37.46 48.67
CA LEU A 311 -23.43 -37.87 50.03
C LEU A 311 -24.49 -37.49 51.07
N ALA A 312 -24.99 -36.25 51.03
CA ALA A 312 -26.05 -35.78 51.93
C ALA A 312 -27.34 -36.61 51.76
N SER A 313 -27.71 -36.95 50.51
CA SER A 313 -28.86 -37.81 50.24
C SER A 313 -28.67 -39.23 50.80
N GLY A 314 -27.45 -39.78 50.74
CA GLY A 314 -27.10 -41.05 51.35
C GLY A 314 -27.18 -41.02 52.88
N VAL A 315 -26.71 -39.94 53.52
CA VAL A 315 -26.84 -39.74 54.96
C VAL A 315 -28.32 -39.65 55.36
N ASN A 316 -29.14 -38.91 54.60
CA ASN A 316 -30.58 -38.82 54.88
C ASN A 316 -31.28 -40.19 54.75
N ALA A 317 -30.93 -41.01 53.76
CA ALA A 317 -31.46 -42.36 53.63
C ALA A 317 -31.06 -43.27 54.81
N ALA A 318 -29.81 -43.15 55.28
CA ALA A 318 -29.34 -43.85 56.47
C ALA A 318 -30.05 -43.38 57.74
N LEU A 319 -30.30 -42.07 57.87
CA LEU A 319 -31.07 -41.49 58.98
C LEU A 319 -32.53 -41.97 58.99
N GLU A 320 -33.19 -42.04 57.83
CA GLU A 320 -34.54 -42.61 57.73
C GLU A 320 -34.54 -44.09 58.12
N THR A 321 -33.56 -44.87 57.66
CA THR A 321 -33.42 -46.28 58.07
C THR A 321 -33.23 -46.40 59.59
N ALA A 322 -32.36 -45.57 60.18
CA ALA A 322 -32.14 -45.55 61.63
C ALA A 322 -33.41 -45.09 62.40
N ARG A 323 -34.18 -44.16 61.84
CA ARG A 323 -35.47 -43.70 62.40
C ARG A 323 -36.51 -44.81 62.39
N ASP A 324 -36.60 -45.58 61.31
CA ASP A 324 -37.48 -46.73 61.18
C ASP A 324 -37.10 -47.84 62.16
N GLU A 325 -35.79 -48.12 62.31
CA GLU A 325 -35.28 -49.07 63.30
C GLU A 325 -35.58 -48.62 64.73
N ALA A 326 -35.35 -47.34 65.05
CA ALA A 326 -35.69 -46.76 66.36
C ALA A 326 -37.21 -46.88 66.63
N SER A 327 -38.05 -46.63 65.62
CA SER A 327 -39.51 -46.79 65.72
C SER A 327 -39.93 -48.24 65.93
N ARG A 328 -39.25 -49.20 65.27
CA ARG A 328 -39.43 -50.64 65.49
C ARG A 328 -39.04 -51.04 66.91
N LEU A 329 -37.88 -50.60 67.39
CA LEU A 329 -37.42 -50.85 68.75
C LEU A 329 -38.34 -50.23 69.80
N ALA A 330 -38.83 -49.01 69.59
CA ALA A 330 -39.79 -48.36 70.47
C ALA A 330 -41.10 -49.15 70.58
N ARG A 331 -41.63 -49.67 69.46
CA ARG A 331 -42.78 -50.58 69.48
C ARG A 331 -42.48 -51.89 70.22
N GLY A 332 -41.30 -52.46 70.00
CA GLY A 332 -40.82 -53.64 70.73
C GLY A 332 -40.77 -53.41 72.24
N MET A 333 -40.18 -52.29 72.69
CA MET A 333 -40.16 -51.89 74.10
C MET A 333 -41.57 -51.64 74.66
N GLY A 334 -42.47 -51.04 73.87
CA GLY A 334 -43.87 -50.85 74.25
C GLY A 334 -44.58 -52.19 74.49
N SER A 335 -44.39 -53.16 73.60
CA SER A 335 -44.91 -54.53 73.75
C SER A 335 -44.32 -55.22 74.98
N LEU A 336 -43.00 -55.13 75.17
CA LEU A 336 -42.33 -55.74 76.32
C LEU A 336 -42.79 -55.13 77.65
N ARG A 337 -42.97 -53.81 77.69
CA ARG A 337 -43.54 -53.11 78.85
C ARG A 337 -44.96 -53.59 79.13
N ALA A 338 -45.80 -53.73 78.11
CA ALA A 338 -47.16 -54.25 78.28
C ALA A 338 -47.17 -55.71 78.79
N GLN A 339 -46.24 -56.54 78.31
CA GLN A 339 -46.07 -57.90 78.84
C GLN A 339 -45.64 -57.87 80.31
N TYR A 340 -44.69 -57.01 80.67
CA TYR A 340 -44.26 -56.84 82.07
C TYR A 340 -45.42 -56.40 82.97
N THR A 341 -46.20 -55.39 82.58
CA THR A 341 -47.35 -54.93 83.37
C THR A 341 -48.43 -56.01 83.50
N ASN A 342 -48.63 -56.84 82.47
CA ASN A 342 -49.55 -57.97 82.55
C ASN A 342 -49.05 -59.05 83.51
N LEU A 343 -47.76 -59.41 83.44
CA LEU A 343 -47.14 -60.36 84.37
C LEU A 343 -47.15 -59.85 85.81
N GLU A 344 -46.90 -58.56 86.01
CA GLU A 344 -46.99 -57.90 87.31
C GLU A 344 -48.41 -57.96 87.86
N ALA A 345 -49.43 -57.64 87.05
CA ALA A 345 -50.83 -57.77 87.43
C ALA A 345 -51.24 -59.22 87.70
N GLU A 346 -50.77 -60.18 86.90
CA GLU A 346 -51.01 -61.62 87.11
C GLU A 346 -50.37 -62.10 88.42
N SER A 347 -49.14 -61.66 88.71
CA SER A 347 -48.44 -61.95 89.96
C SER A 347 -49.18 -61.36 91.16
N GLN A 348 -49.60 -60.09 91.09
CA GLN A 348 -50.40 -59.46 92.14
C GLN A 348 -51.73 -60.19 92.37
N ASN A 349 -52.40 -60.62 91.30
CA ASN A 349 -53.63 -61.40 91.41
C ASN A 349 -53.37 -62.77 92.07
N LYS A 350 -52.28 -63.47 91.72
CA LYS A 350 -51.89 -64.72 92.38
C LYS A 350 -51.58 -64.53 93.86
N ILE A 351 -50.91 -63.43 94.22
CA ILE A 351 -50.66 -63.07 95.61
C ILE A 351 -51.99 -62.83 96.35
N PHE A 352 -52.90 -62.05 95.76
CA PHE A 352 -54.22 -61.79 96.34
C PHE A 352 -55.03 -63.08 96.56
N VAL A 353 -55.05 -63.99 95.57
CA VAL A 353 -55.71 -65.29 95.70
C VAL A 353 -55.07 -66.13 96.81
N ALA A 354 -53.74 -66.15 96.88
CA ALA A 354 -53.02 -66.89 97.92
C ALA A 354 -53.25 -66.29 99.33
N GLU A 355 -53.34 -64.97 99.45
CA GLU A 355 -53.70 -64.29 100.71
C GLU A 355 -55.11 -64.66 101.16
N GLU A 356 -56.07 -64.71 100.25
CA GLU A 356 -57.45 -65.05 100.58
C GLU A 356 -57.62 -66.54 100.93
N GLU A 357 -56.92 -67.46 100.23
CA GLU A 357 -56.80 -68.86 100.65
C GLU A 357 -56.17 -68.99 102.04
N MET A 358 -55.14 -68.18 102.33
CA MET A 358 -54.48 -68.20 103.63
C MET A 358 -55.43 -67.69 104.73
N LYS A 359 -56.25 -66.66 104.49
CA LYS A 359 -57.29 -66.23 105.44
C LYS A 359 -58.32 -67.33 105.71
N ILE A 360 -58.75 -68.06 104.69
CA ILE A 360 -59.68 -69.19 104.85
C ILE A 360 -59.04 -70.23 105.79
N LYS A 361 -57.79 -70.63 105.51
CA LYS A 361 -57.05 -71.60 106.33
C LYS A 361 -56.81 -71.10 107.76
N VAL A 362 -56.50 -69.82 107.95
CA VAL A 362 -56.37 -69.22 109.29
C VAL A 362 -57.70 -69.29 110.05
N SER A 363 -58.83 -68.99 109.40
CA SER A 363 -60.16 -69.11 110.03
C SER A 363 -60.49 -70.55 110.43
N GLU A 364 -60.00 -71.52 109.66
CA GLU A 364 -60.18 -72.96 109.93
C GLU A 364 -59.31 -73.40 111.11
N VAL A 365 -58.06 -72.92 111.20
CA VAL A 365 -57.18 -73.14 112.35
C VAL A 365 -57.78 -72.51 113.62
N GLU A 366 -58.38 -71.32 113.54
CA GLU A 366 -59.05 -70.66 114.67
C GLU A 366 -60.26 -71.47 115.16
N LYS A 367 -61.06 -72.02 114.25
CA LYS A 367 -62.18 -72.93 114.59
C LYS A 367 -61.69 -74.20 115.28
N LEU A 368 -60.63 -74.82 114.75
CA LEU A 368 -60.03 -76.02 115.33
C LEU A 368 -59.43 -75.74 116.72
N LYS A 369 -58.81 -74.57 116.91
CA LYS A 369 -58.31 -74.13 118.22
C LYS A 369 -59.45 -73.98 119.24
N ASN A 370 -60.54 -73.33 118.87
CA ASN A 370 -61.71 -73.18 119.74
C ASN A 370 -62.35 -74.53 120.10
N GLN A 371 -62.42 -75.46 119.14
CA GLN A 371 -62.88 -76.83 119.40
C GLN A 371 -61.93 -77.58 120.35
N ASN A 372 -60.62 -77.38 120.20
CA ASN A 372 -59.64 -78.01 121.08
C ASN A 372 -59.68 -77.43 122.50
N GLU A 373 -59.87 -76.12 122.65
CA GLU A 373 -60.10 -75.48 123.96
C GLU A 373 -61.39 -75.99 124.63
N GLU A 374 -62.46 -76.22 123.86
CA GLU A 374 -63.71 -76.77 124.38
C GLU A 374 -63.57 -78.24 124.82
N LEU A 375 -62.87 -79.06 124.02
CA LEU A 375 -62.54 -80.44 124.40
C LEU A 375 -61.64 -80.48 125.65
N SER A 376 -60.67 -79.57 125.76
CA SER A 376 -59.83 -79.47 126.95
C SER A 376 -60.63 -79.10 128.20
N LYS A 377 -61.65 -78.23 128.08
CA LYS A 377 -62.57 -77.93 129.20
C LYS A 377 -63.38 -79.14 129.62
N GLN A 378 -63.90 -79.92 128.65
CA GLN A 378 -64.63 -81.15 128.95
C GLN A 378 -63.74 -82.18 129.66
N ILE A 379 -62.48 -82.34 129.24
CA ILE A 379 -61.52 -83.23 129.91
C ILE A 379 -61.33 -82.81 131.37
N THR A 380 -61.06 -81.53 131.65
CA THR A 380 -60.90 -81.05 133.03
C THR A 380 -62.16 -81.23 133.89
N LEU A 381 -63.35 -81.09 133.31
CA LEU A 381 -64.61 -81.33 134.02
C LEU A 381 -64.78 -82.82 134.38
N THR A 382 -64.39 -83.70 133.45
CA THR A 382 -64.47 -85.15 133.65
C THR A 382 -63.44 -85.60 134.70
N GLU A 383 -62.23 -85.04 134.69
CA GLU A 383 -61.21 -85.28 135.71
C GLU A 383 -61.70 -84.85 137.11
N GLN A 384 -62.34 -83.68 137.22
CA GLN A 384 -62.95 -83.22 138.48
C GLN A 384 -64.06 -84.17 138.97
N GLN A 385 -64.92 -84.67 138.08
CA GLN A 385 -65.95 -85.66 138.42
C GLN A 385 -65.34 -86.98 138.90
N THR A 386 -64.22 -87.40 138.31
CA THR A 386 -63.52 -88.63 138.70
C THR A 386 -62.92 -88.52 140.10
N VAL A 387 -62.37 -87.36 140.47
CA VAL A 387 -61.86 -87.08 141.82
C VAL A 387 -62.99 -87.14 142.85
N VAL A 388 -64.16 -86.55 142.58
CA VAL A 388 -65.33 -86.60 143.47
C VAL A 388 -65.78 -88.05 143.70
N LEU A 389 -65.90 -88.84 142.64
CA LEU A 389 -66.29 -90.25 142.73
C LEU A 389 -65.25 -91.10 143.49
N THR A 390 -63.96 -90.77 143.36
CA THR A 390 -62.88 -91.46 144.09
C THR A 390 -62.98 -91.20 145.60
N VAL A 391 -63.19 -89.94 145.99
CA VAL A 391 -63.39 -89.54 147.40
C VAL A 391 -64.63 -90.22 148.00
N GLU A 392 -65.71 -90.32 147.22
CA GLU A 392 -66.95 -90.96 147.66
C GLU A 392 -66.81 -92.48 147.81
N THR A 393 -66.02 -93.12 146.94
CA THR A 393 -65.69 -94.55 147.05
C THR A 393 -64.86 -94.83 148.30
N GLU A 394 -63.84 -94.01 148.59
CA GLU A 394 -63.02 -94.14 149.80
C GLU A 394 -63.80 -93.90 151.10
N ARG A 395 -64.80 -93.02 151.08
CA ARG A 395 -65.72 -92.80 152.20
C ARG A 395 -66.60 -94.02 152.44
N LEU A 396 -67.25 -94.54 151.39
CA LEU A 396 -68.08 -95.73 151.50
C LEU A 396 -67.28 -96.96 151.96
N GLN A 397 -66.02 -97.07 151.55
CA GLN A 397 -65.14 -98.17 151.97
C GLN A 397 -64.77 -98.08 153.46
N ARG A 398 -64.59 -96.86 154.00
CA ARG A 398 -64.44 -96.63 155.45
C ARG A 398 -65.70 -97.01 156.23
N ASP A 399 -66.86 -96.53 155.79
CA ASP A 399 -68.14 -96.81 156.44
C ASP A 399 -68.42 -98.33 156.47
N LEU A 400 -68.06 -99.05 155.41
CA LEU A 400 -68.23 -100.50 155.31
C LEU A 400 -67.28 -101.28 156.23
N THR A 401 -66.05 -100.80 156.43
CA THR A 401 -65.13 -101.37 157.43
C THR A 401 -65.58 -101.13 158.87
N GLU A 402 -66.17 -99.96 159.14
CA GLU A 402 -66.67 -99.62 160.49
C GLU A 402 -67.90 -100.46 160.87
N VAL A 403 -68.80 -100.71 159.92
CA VAL A 403 -69.96 -101.62 160.10
C VAL A 403 -69.52 -103.06 160.31
N ARG A 404 -68.49 -103.53 159.58
CA ARG A 404 -67.92 -104.88 159.78
C ARG A 404 -67.33 -105.06 161.17
N GLN A 405 -66.60 -104.06 161.66
CA GLN A 405 -66.01 -104.09 163.00
C GLN A 405 -67.09 -104.15 164.08
N LYS A 406 -68.13 -103.30 163.99
CA LYS A 406 -69.26 -103.30 164.92
C LYS A 406 -70.05 -104.62 164.92
N ALA A 407 -70.19 -105.27 163.77
CA ALA A 407 -70.82 -106.59 163.68
C ALA A 407 -69.98 -107.69 164.37
N GLN A 408 -68.65 -107.64 164.22
CA GLN A 408 -67.74 -108.56 164.91
C GLN A 408 -67.75 -108.36 166.43
N ASP A 409 -67.75 -107.11 166.89
CA ASP A 409 -67.83 -106.78 168.30
C ASP A 409 -69.15 -107.27 168.91
N GLN A 410 -70.28 -107.10 168.22
CA GLN A 410 -71.57 -107.66 168.65
C GLN A 410 -71.57 -109.21 168.68
N GLU A 411 -70.91 -109.86 167.73
CA GLU A 411 -70.84 -111.32 167.71
C GLU A 411 -69.99 -111.87 168.88
N THR A 412 -68.90 -111.18 169.23
CA THR A 412 -68.10 -111.52 170.42
C THR A 412 -68.86 -111.28 171.72
N GLN A 413 -69.61 -110.17 171.81
CA GLN A 413 -70.45 -109.86 172.96
C GLN A 413 -71.54 -110.92 173.13
N HIS A 414 -72.16 -111.36 172.04
CA HIS A 414 -73.21 -112.38 172.08
C HIS A 414 -72.69 -113.75 172.56
N ARG A 415 -71.49 -114.17 172.14
CA ARG A 415 -70.85 -115.40 172.66
C ARG A 415 -70.55 -115.29 174.16
N GLN A 416 -70.09 -114.13 174.61
CA GLN A 416 -69.81 -113.88 176.02
C GLN A 416 -71.07 -114.01 176.89
N THR A 417 -72.19 -113.42 176.45
CA THR A 417 -73.48 -113.55 177.15
C THR A 417 -74.01 -114.98 177.11
N GLN A 418 -73.79 -115.72 176.02
CA GLN A 418 -74.18 -117.13 175.93
C GLN A 418 -73.38 -118.00 176.91
N GLN A 419 -72.10 -117.69 177.09
CA GLN A 419 -71.23 -118.39 178.02
C GLN A 419 -71.58 -118.10 179.49
N GLU A 420 -71.96 -116.85 179.80
CA GLU A 420 -72.49 -116.46 181.11
C GLU A 420 -73.82 -117.16 181.43
N MET A 421 -74.69 -117.32 180.43
CA MET A 421 -75.96 -118.03 180.61
C MET A 421 -75.76 -119.50 180.94
N LEU A 422 -74.81 -120.18 180.27
CA LEU A 422 -74.46 -121.58 180.56
C LEU A 422 -73.86 -121.72 181.97
N ASN A 423 -73.04 -120.76 182.40
CA ASN A 423 -72.41 -120.77 183.73
C ASN A 423 -73.46 -120.54 184.85
N LEU A 424 -74.46 -119.68 184.61
CA LEU A 424 -75.61 -119.50 185.50
C LEU A 424 -76.53 -120.74 185.54
N GLN A 425 -76.67 -121.44 184.41
CA GLN A 425 -77.43 -122.68 184.33
C GLN A 425 -76.76 -123.81 185.14
N GLU A 426 -75.43 -123.92 185.11
CA GLU A 426 -74.68 -124.86 185.96
C GLU A 426 -74.81 -124.52 187.45
N GLN A 427 -74.72 -123.24 187.82
CA GLN A 427 -74.90 -122.81 189.21
C GLN A 427 -76.31 -123.13 189.76
N LEU A 428 -77.34 -122.98 188.94
CA LEU A 428 -78.72 -123.32 189.32
C LEU A 428 -78.94 -124.83 189.47
N GLN A 429 -78.28 -125.67 188.67
CA GLN A 429 -78.35 -127.13 188.87
C GLN A 429 -77.67 -127.57 190.17
N VAL A 430 -76.56 -126.94 190.57
CA VAL A 430 -75.89 -127.23 191.85
C VAL A 430 -76.78 -126.84 193.04
N ILE A 431 -77.43 -125.68 192.98
CA ILE A 431 -78.35 -125.21 194.04
C ILE A 431 -79.60 -126.10 194.13
N PHE A 432 -80.14 -126.54 193.00
CA PHE A 432 -81.31 -127.43 192.97
C PHE A 432 -81.02 -128.80 193.62
N TRP A 433 -79.85 -129.39 193.33
CA TRP A 433 -79.44 -130.65 193.96
C TRP A 433 -79.08 -130.50 195.44
N GLN A 434 -78.52 -129.38 195.88
CA GLN A 434 -78.30 -129.09 197.31
C GLN A 434 -79.62 -128.98 198.10
N LYS A 435 -80.68 -128.44 197.50
CA LYS A 435 -81.99 -128.27 198.14
C LYS A 435 -82.72 -129.60 198.33
N ILE A 436 -82.71 -130.49 197.33
CA ILE A 436 -83.36 -131.81 197.41
C ILE A 436 -82.64 -132.74 198.42
N PHE A 437 -81.33 -132.58 198.60
CA PHE A 437 -80.58 -133.38 199.58
C PHE A 437 -80.83 -132.94 201.04
N GLN A 438 -81.30 -131.71 201.27
CA GLN A 438 -81.63 -131.21 202.61
C GLN A 438 -83.01 -131.70 203.11
N ASP A 439 -83.94 -132.01 202.20
CA ASP A 439 -85.31 -132.45 202.54
C ASP A 439 -85.44 -133.94 202.93
N SER A 440 -84.33 -134.71 202.98
CA SER A 440 -84.37 -136.17 203.20
C SER A 440 -83.66 -136.70 204.45
N TYR A 441 -83.05 -135.84 205.28
CA TYR A 441 -82.45 -136.22 206.56
C TYR A 441 -82.80 -135.19 207.64
N SER A 442 -83.92 -135.38 208.35
CA SER A 442 -84.11 -135.03 209.78
C SER A 442 -85.57 -135.24 210.26
N ILE A 443 -86.12 -136.44 210.07
CA ILE A 443 -87.05 -137.05 211.04
C ILE A 443 -86.21 -138.03 211.87
N SER A 444 -85.69 -137.56 213.00
CA SER A 444 -85.53 -138.31 214.25
C SER A 444 -84.75 -137.47 215.29
N GLY A 445 -85.49 -136.75 216.14
CA GLY A 445 -85.04 -136.42 217.49
C GLY A 445 -85.43 -135.05 218.06
N SER A 446 -86.41 -135.07 218.99
CA SER A 446 -86.64 -134.13 220.11
C SER A 446 -87.24 -132.73 219.79
N VAL A 447 -88.46 -132.38 220.26
CA VAL A 447 -88.76 -131.62 221.51
C VAL A 447 -87.91 -130.34 221.59
N ASP A 448 -88.42 -129.11 221.51
CA ASP A 448 -89.78 -128.52 221.55
C ASP A 448 -90.19 -127.83 220.23
#